data_AF-A0A945BIP2-F1
#
_entry.id   AF-A0A945BIP2-F1
#
_cell.length_a   1.000
_cell.length_b   1.000
_cell.length_c   1.000
_cell.angle_alpha   90.00
_cell.angle_beta   90.00
_cell.angle_gamma   90.00
#
_symmetry.space_group_name_H-M   'P 1'
#
loop_
_entity.id
_entity.type
_entity.pdbx_description
1 polymer ?
#
loop_
_entity_poly.entity_id
_entity_poly.type
_entity_poly.pdbx_seq_one_letter_code
_entity_poly.pdbx_strand_id
1 'polypeptide(L)'
;ENRLYARGPRFRLPAEMIRDHALSASGLLVDHIGGESVKPYQPPGLWGEVVFTNVPRFQQDHGEKLYRRSMYTYWKRSVPPPNMQVFDAPSREVCVLKRPSTNTPLAALVLMNDPTFVEASRKLAERVLREAQSNVTRVELLHRLICGRQPTPEEQRLLLGTLDDLLAGFRAEPAGAAELMTVGESAYDKSLDLTELAAFASLANAVFCTDEAITRN
;
A
#
# COMPACT_ATOMS: atom_id res chain seq x y z
N GLU A 1 5.17 -18.26 -20.20
CA GLU A 1 4.46 -17.98 -21.47
C GLU A 1 3.10 -18.67 -21.46
N ASN A 2 2.00 -17.95 -21.72
CA ASN A 2 0.70 -18.58 -21.92
C ASN A 2 0.53 -19.00 -23.39
N ARG A 3 1.12 -20.15 -23.76
CA ARG A 3 1.18 -20.63 -25.15
C ARG A 3 -0.18 -20.98 -25.77
N LEU A 4 -1.22 -21.16 -24.95
CA LEU A 4 -2.56 -21.56 -25.38
C LEU A 4 -3.58 -20.40 -25.40
N TYR A 5 -3.15 -19.16 -25.09
CA TYR A 5 -4.02 -17.97 -24.99
C TYR A 5 -5.24 -18.10 -24.06
N ALA A 6 -5.31 -19.16 -23.25
CA ALA A 6 -6.46 -19.45 -22.38
C ALA A 6 -6.61 -18.52 -21.16
N ARG A 7 -5.57 -17.74 -20.80
CA ARG A 7 -5.55 -16.81 -19.68
C ARG A 7 -4.57 -15.66 -19.90
N GLY A 8 -4.76 -14.52 -19.25
CA GLY A 8 -3.73 -13.48 -19.23
C GLY A 8 -2.45 -14.03 -18.57
N PRO A 9 -1.25 -13.77 -19.11
CA PRO A 9 -0.04 -13.94 -18.32
C PRO A 9 -0.09 -13.01 -17.09
N ARG A 10 0.12 -13.60 -15.91
CA ARG A 10 0.23 -12.89 -14.64
C ARG A 10 1.56 -12.14 -14.63
N PHE A 11 1.50 -10.82 -14.62
CA PHE A 11 2.67 -9.94 -14.53
C PHE A 11 2.53 -9.02 -13.33
N ARG A 12 3.63 -8.83 -12.60
CA ARG A 12 3.69 -7.86 -11.52
C ARG A 12 3.34 -6.47 -12.06
N LEU A 13 2.54 -5.74 -11.30
CA LEU A 13 2.20 -4.35 -11.57
C LEU A 13 3.47 -3.47 -11.58
N PRO A 14 3.53 -2.44 -12.45
CA PRO A 14 4.55 -1.39 -12.33
C PRO A 14 4.49 -0.72 -10.96
N ALA A 15 5.62 -0.18 -10.51
CA ALA A 15 5.76 0.54 -9.24
C ALA A 15 4.62 1.55 -8.95
N GLU A 16 4.28 2.35 -9.96
CA GLU A 16 3.23 3.37 -9.86
C GLU A 16 1.85 2.73 -9.61
N MET A 17 1.58 1.59 -10.27
CA MET A 17 0.31 0.87 -10.14
C MET A 17 0.21 0.11 -8.81
N ILE A 18 1.31 -0.38 -8.25
CA ILE A 18 1.31 -1.03 -6.92
C ILE A 18 0.82 -0.05 -5.86
N ARG A 19 1.38 1.17 -5.85
CA ARG A 19 0.96 2.23 -4.94
C ARG A 19 -0.48 2.69 -5.22
N ASP A 20 -0.81 2.95 -6.49
CA ASP A 20 -2.16 3.41 -6.86
C ASP A 20 -3.23 2.35 -6.57
N HIS A 21 -2.89 1.06 -6.67
CA HIS A 21 -3.77 -0.05 -6.30
C HIS A 21 -4.10 -0.03 -4.80
N ALA A 22 -3.10 0.11 -3.93
CA ALA A 22 -3.32 0.20 -2.49
C ALA A 22 -4.18 1.42 -2.10
N LEU A 23 -3.92 2.58 -2.70
CA LEU A 23 -4.72 3.79 -2.49
C LEU A 23 -6.16 3.62 -3.01
N SER A 24 -6.34 2.96 -4.15
CA SER A 24 -7.66 2.72 -4.72
C SER A 24 -8.47 1.72 -3.89
N ALA A 25 -7.87 0.62 -3.45
CA ALA A 25 -8.53 -0.40 -2.65
C ALA A 25 -9.02 0.18 -1.31
N SER A 26 -8.18 0.99 -0.68
CA SER A 26 -8.46 1.67 0.59
C SER A 26 -9.42 2.86 0.49
N GLY A 27 -9.68 3.37 -0.72
CA GLY A 27 -10.51 4.56 -0.95
C GLY A 27 -9.80 5.88 -0.65
N LEU A 28 -8.46 5.87 -0.47
CA LEU A 28 -7.65 7.07 -0.29
C LEU A 28 -7.33 7.78 -1.61
N LEU A 29 -7.38 7.07 -2.74
CA LEU A 29 -6.93 7.61 -4.03
C LEU A 29 -7.70 8.89 -4.40
N VAL A 30 -6.95 9.97 -4.67
CA VAL A 30 -7.50 11.23 -5.16
C VAL A 30 -7.43 11.25 -6.70
N ASP A 31 -8.61 11.22 -7.33
CA ASP A 31 -8.76 11.14 -8.79
C ASP A 31 -8.63 12.49 -9.54
N HIS A 32 -8.21 13.54 -8.85
CA HIS A 32 -7.99 14.85 -9.47
C HIS A 32 -6.93 14.78 -10.60
N ILE A 33 -7.30 15.24 -11.80
CA ILE A 33 -6.45 15.23 -12.99
C ILE A 33 -5.75 16.60 -13.17
N GLY A 34 -4.45 16.58 -13.48
CA GLY A 34 -3.65 17.79 -13.74
C GLY A 34 -3.10 18.47 -12.48
N GLY A 35 -2.65 19.72 -12.60
CA GLY A 35 -2.06 20.48 -11.49
C GLY A 35 -0.60 20.12 -11.20
N GLU A 36 -0.08 20.69 -10.11
CA GLU A 36 1.34 20.57 -9.73
C GLU A 36 1.70 19.14 -9.26
N SER A 37 2.98 18.80 -9.42
CA SER A 37 3.54 17.57 -8.86
C SER A 37 3.53 17.60 -7.34
N VAL A 38 3.30 16.44 -6.73
CA VAL A 38 3.19 16.27 -5.27
C VAL A 38 4.34 15.46 -4.70
N LYS A 39 4.60 15.64 -3.42
CA LYS A 39 5.67 15.00 -2.65
C LYS A 39 5.04 14.14 -1.54
N PRO A 40 4.63 12.89 -1.83
CA PRO A 40 4.07 11.96 -0.84
C PRO A 40 5.13 11.51 0.17
N TYR A 41 4.81 10.58 1.07
CA TYR A 41 5.77 10.07 2.06
C TYR A 41 7.11 9.63 1.45
N GLN A 42 8.18 10.08 2.08
CA GLN A 42 9.55 9.69 1.76
C GLN A 42 10.40 9.73 3.04
N PRO A 43 11.31 8.76 3.27
CA PRO A 43 12.25 8.82 4.39
C PRO A 43 13.07 10.12 4.39
N PRO A 44 13.31 10.73 5.57
CA PRO A 44 14.10 11.94 5.67
C PRO A 44 15.56 11.69 5.26
N GLY A 45 16.27 12.74 4.84
CA GLY A 45 17.72 12.70 4.59
C GLY A 45 18.14 12.28 3.17
N LEU A 46 17.26 11.69 2.37
CA LEU A 46 17.60 11.23 1.01
C LEU A 46 18.03 12.33 0.04
N TRP A 47 17.68 13.59 0.33
CA TRP A 47 18.04 14.75 -0.50
C TRP A 47 19.26 15.51 0.03
N GLY A 48 19.82 15.09 1.16
CA GLY A 48 20.92 15.77 1.86
C GLY A 48 22.31 15.54 1.27
N GLU A 49 22.50 14.49 0.46
CA GLU A 49 23.82 14.08 -0.05
C GLU A 49 24.31 14.92 -1.26
N VAL A 50 23.60 15.98 -1.65
CA VAL A 50 24.00 16.85 -2.76
C VAL A 50 24.49 18.21 -2.21
N VAL A 51 25.80 18.36 -2.14
CA VAL A 51 26.60 19.38 -1.42
C VAL A 51 26.51 20.80 -2.03
N PHE A 52 25.35 21.25 -2.53
CA PHE A 52 25.18 22.64 -2.98
C PHE A 52 24.22 23.41 -2.06
N THR A 53 24.63 24.60 -1.65
CA THR A 53 23.91 25.50 -0.74
C THR A 53 22.50 25.88 -1.24
N ASN A 54 22.21 25.68 -2.53
CA ASN A 54 20.95 26.03 -3.18
C ASN A 54 20.10 24.83 -3.65
N VAL A 55 20.36 23.60 -3.20
CA VAL A 55 19.47 22.47 -3.56
C VAL A 55 18.26 22.45 -2.62
N PRO A 56 17.02 22.49 -3.16
CA PRO A 56 15.82 22.34 -2.34
C PRO A 56 15.90 21.03 -1.54
N ARG A 57 15.54 21.09 -0.26
CA ARG A 57 15.35 19.89 0.57
C ARG A 57 13.98 19.29 0.29
N PHE A 58 13.85 17.98 0.45
CA PHE A 58 12.53 17.35 0.38
C PHE A 58 11.65 17.92 1.50
N GLN A 59 10.47 18.41 1.12
CA GLN A 59 9.42 18.80 2.03
C GLN A 59 8.20 17.99 1.62
N GLN A 60 7.74 17.13 2.52
CA GLN A 60 6.53 16.33 2.33
C GLN A 60 5.33 17.28 2.16
N ASP A 61 4.49 17.00 1.16
CA ASP A 61 3.18 17.64 1.05
C ASP A 61 2.20 16.98 2.03
N HIS A 62 1.10 17.66 2.37
CA HIS A 62 0.11 17.17 3.35
C HIS A 62 -1.29 17.01 2.73
N GLY A 63 -2.16 16.27 3.43
CA GLY A 63 -3.57 16.08 3.05
C GLY A 63 -3.72 15.33 1.73
N GLU A 64 -4.66 15.76 0.87
CA GLU A 64 -4.99 15.08 -0.40
C GLU A 64 -3.78 14.87 -1.32
N LYS A 65 -2.77 15.75 -1.23
CA LYS A 65 -1.55 15.65 -2.02
C LYS A 65 -0.79 14.34 -1.77
N LEU A 66 -0.91 13.76 -0.58
CA LEU A 66 -0.29 12.47 -0.23
C LEU A 66 -0.89 11.29 -0.97
N TYR A 67 -2.15 11.41 -1.41
CA TYR A 67 -2.92 10.30 -1.97
C TYR A 67 -3.24 10.48 -3.47
N ARG A 68 -2.60 11.44 -4.13
CA ARG A 68 -2.70 11.57 -5.59
C ARG A 68 -2.06 10.36 -6.27
N ARG A 69 -2.56 10.08 -7.49
CA ARG A 69 -1.99 9.08 -8.40
C ARG A 69 -0.49 9.26 -8.53
N SER A 70 0.23 8.15 -8.53
CA SER A 70 1.69 8.06 -8.56
C SER A 70 2.32 8.75 -9.76
N MET A 71 1.57 8.91 -10.85
CA MET A 71 1.97 9.70 -12.02
C MET A 71 2.27 11.17 -11.68
N TYR A 72 1.61 11.74 -10.67
CA TYR A 72 1.81 13.13 -10.24
C TYR A 72 2.93 13.29 -9.20
N THR A 73 3.58 12.19 -8.79
CA THR A 73 4.68 12.26 -7.83
C THR A 73 5.87 13.00 -8.42
N TYR A 74 6.39 13.97 -7.67
CA TYR A 74 7.59 14.73 -8.02
C TYR A 74 8.79 13.79 -8.15
N TRP A 75 9.53 13.94 -9.24
CA TRP A 75 10.66 13.09 -9.56
C TRP A 75 11.93 13.91 -9.65
N LYS A 76 12.77 13.86 -8.62
CA LYS A 76 14.12 14.40 -8.70
C LYS A 76 14.98 13.44 -9.50
N ARG A 77 15.68 13.94 -10.52
CA ARG A 77 16.48 13.10 -11.44
C ARG A 77 17.45 12.18 -10.69
N SER A 78 18.17 12.72 -9.70
CA SER A 78 19.17 12.00 -8.90
C SER A 78 18.63 11.27 -7.68
N VAL A 79 17.38 11.55 -7.27
CA VAL A 79 16.74 10.93 -6.10
C VAL A 79 15.28 10.60 -6.47
N PRO A 80 15.04 9.53 -7.26
CA PRO A 80 13.70 9.09 -7.58
C PRO A 80 12.91 8.73 -6.31
N PRO A 81 11.57 8.64 -6.38
CA PRO A 81 10.77 8.17 -5.26
C PRO A 81 11.25 6.77 -4.80
N PRO A 82 11.65 6.60 -3.53
CA PRO A 82 12.39 5.41 -3.11
C PRO A 82 11.53 4.14 -3.12
N ASN A 83 10.26 4.23 -2.73
CA ASN A 83 9.34 3.10 -2.82
C ASN A 83 9.19 2.62 -4.27
N MET A 84 9.07 3.54 -5.24
CA MET A 84 8.97 3.19 -6.65
C MET A 84 10.27 2.60 -7.19
N GLN A 85 11.42 3.12 -6.75
CA GLN A 85 12.73 2.61 -7.12
C GLN A 85 12.91 1.15 -6.66
N VAL A 86 12.45 0.80 -5.46
CA VAL A 86 12.47 -0.59 -4.96
C VAL A 86 11.61 -1.53 -5.82
N PHE A 87 10.57 -1.02 -6.47
CA PHE A 87 9.75 -1.76 -7.45
C PHE A 87 10.19 -1.58 -8.91
N ASP A 88 11.49 -1.37 -9.14
CA ASP A 88 12.11 -1.29 -10.46
C ASP A 88 11.63 -0.12 -11.34
N ALA A 89 11.13 0.96 -10.74
CA ALA A 89 10.83 2.15 -11.51
C ALA A 89 12.14 2.75 -12.08
N PRO A 90 12.19 3.05 -13.39
CA PRO A 90 13.42 3.49 -14.03
C PRO A 90 13.85 4.87 -13.50
N SER A 91 15.15 5.06 -13.29
CA SER A 91 15.67 6.41 -13.08
C SER A 91 15.50 7.23 -14.36
N ARG A 92 15.19 8.52 -14.24
CA ARG A 92 15.06 9.44 -15.39
C ARG A 92 16.43 9.94 -15.88
N GLU A 93 17.47 9.14 -15.67
CA GLU A 93 18.85 9.46 -16.01
C GLU A 93 19.28 8.87 -17.34
N VAL A 94 18.74 7.70 -17.68
CA VAL A 94 19.07 6.93 -18.88
C VAL A 94 17.81 6.43 -19.57
N CYS A 95 17.90 6.17 -20.87
CA CYS A 95 16.81 5.55 -21.61
C CYS A 95 16.63 4.09 -21.19
N VAL A 96 15.40 3.68 -20.87
CA VAL A 96 15.05 2.30 -20.49
C VAL A 96 14.05 1.75 -21.50
N LEU A 97 14.51 0.82 -22.35
CA LEU A 97 13.68 0.18 -23.38
C LEU A 97 12.65 -0.80 -22.79
N LYS A 98 13.03 -1.50 -21.72
CA LYS A 98 12.18 -2.46 -21.02
C LYS A 98 12.42 -2.33 -19.52
N ARG A 99 11.36 -2.12 -18.74
CA ARG A 99 11.46 -2.07 -17.29
C ARG A 99 11.79 -3.47 -16.73
N PRO A 100 12.77 -3.60 -15.83
CA PRO A 100 13.00 -4.86 -15.13
C PRO A 100 11.83 -5.16 -14.18
N SER A 101 11.70 -6.43 -13.80
CA SER A 101 10.72 -6.87 -12.81
C SER A 101 11.39 -7.88 -11.89
N THR A 102 11.81 -7.44 -10.71
CA THR A 102 12.55 -8.22 -9.73
C THR A 102 11.74 -8.38 -8.45
N ASN A 103 11.62 -9.61 -7.93
CA ASN A 103 10.98 -9.82 -6.63
C ASN A 103 12.07 -9.86 -5.55
N THR A 104 12.23 -8.76 -4.81
CA THR A 104 13.27 -8.63 -3.78
C THR A 104 12.66 -8.62 -2.38
N PRO A 105 13.35 -9.16 -1.35
CA PRO A 105 12.89 -9.04 0.04
C PRO A 105 12.67 -7.59 0.49
N LEU A 106 13.46 -6.66 -0.06
CA LEU A 106 13.29 -5.24 0.21
C LEU A 106 11.94 -4.71 -0.29
N ALA A 107 11.45 -5.20 -1.43
CA ALA A 107 10.14 -4.85 -1.95
C ALA A 107 9.02 -5.30 -1.00
N ALA A 108 9.11 -6.52 -0.46
CA ALA A 108 8.17 -7.00 0.55
C ALA A 108 8.21 -6.14 1.83
N LEU A 109 9.40 -5.75 2.29
CA LEU A 109 9.55 -4.86 3.44
C LEU A 109 8.96 -3.46 3.20
N VAL A 110 9.02 -2.94 1.97
CA VAL A 110 8.35 -1.68 1.61
C VAL A 110 6.84 -1.80 1.71
N LEU A 111 6.23 -2.89 1.20
CA LEU A 111 4.77 -3.11 1.35
C LEU A 111 4.34 -3.21 2.81
N MET A 112 5.18 -3.82 3.64
CA MET A 112 4.87 -4.03 5.05
C MET A 112 5.04 -2.77 5.91
N ASN A 113 6.00 -1.89 5.59
CA ASN A 113 6.43 -0.84 6.51
C ASN A 113 6.28 0.60 5.99
N ASP A 114 6.19 0.83 4.67
CA ASP A 114 6.05 2.19 4.16
C ASP A 114 4.72 2.79 4.65
N PRO A 115 4.71 4.02 5.19
CA PRO A 115 3.50 4.65 5.72
C PRO A 115 2.33 4.63 4.74
N THR A 116 2.60 4.72 3.43
CA THR A 116 1.57 4.67 2.39
C THR A 116 0.75 3.38 2.43
N PHE A 117 1.41 2.22 2.58
CA PHE A 117 0.74 0.92 2.56
C PHE A 117 0.11 0.59 3.91
N VAL A 118 0.77 0.96 5.02
CA VAL A 118 0.19 0.80 6.36
C VAL A 118 -1.07 1.64 6.50
N GLU A 119 -1.02 2.89 6.07
CA GLU A 119 -2.15 3.81 6.09
C GLU A 119 -3.30 3.36 5.17
N ALA A 120 -2.98 2.89 3.96
CA ALA A 120 -3.98 2.28 3.08
C ALA A 120 -4.64 1.06 3.73
N SER A 121 -3.87 0.23 4.44
CA SER A 121 -4.38 -0.94 5.15
C SER A 121 -5.34 -0.55 6.28
N ARG A 122 -5.02 0.51 7.03
CA ARG A 122 -5.90 1.08 8.06
C ARG A 122 -7.22 1.58 7.48
N LYS A 123 -7.16 2.32 6.37
CA LYS A 123 -8.37 2.84 5.71
C LYS A 123 -9.23 1.77 5.08
N LEU A 124 -8.61 0.74 4.52
CA LEU A 124 -9.33 -0.43 4.04
C LEU A 124 -10.03 -1.17 5.19
N ALA A 125 -9.38 -1.30 6.35
CA ALA A 125 -9.99 -1.89 7.54
C ALA A 125 -11.22 -1.12 8.02
N GLU A 126 -11.15 0.22 8.11
CA GLU A 126 -12.31 1.05 8.44
C GLU A 126 -13.48 0.81 7.48
N ARG A 127 -13.17 0.78 6.17
CA ARG A 127 -14.17 0.57 5.12
C ARG A 127 -14.85 -0.79 5.29
N VAL A 128 -14.07 -1.84 5.49
CA VAL A 128 -14.57 -3.21 5.63
C VAL A 128 -15.43 -3.37 6.89
N LEU A 129 -15.00 -2.78 8.01
CA LEU A 129 -15.76 -2.80 9.28
C LEU A 129 -17.12 -2.09 9.18
N ARG A 130 -17.23 -1.04 8.35
CA ARG A 130 -18.49 -0.32 8.12
C ARG A 130 -19.41 -1.02 7.12
N GLU A 131 -18.85 -1.54 6.03
CA GLU A 131 -19.64 -2.09 4.92
C GLU A 131 -20.13 -3.53 5.18
N ALA A 132 -19.48 -4.28 6.07
CA ALA A 132 -19.78 -5.69 6.31
C ALA A 132 -20.00 -6.02 7.80
N GLN A 133 -20.96 -6.91 8.07
CA GLN A 133 -21.47 -7.18 9.42
C GLN A 133 -20.75 -8.32 10.14
N SER A 134 -20.31 -9.36 9.41
CA SER A 134 -19.63 -10.52 10.00
C SER A 134 -18.18 -10.61 9.56
N ASN A 135 -17.31 -11.21 10.39
CA ASN A 135 -15.89 -11.41 10.04
C ASN A 135 -15.70 -12.16 8.73
N VAL A 136 -16.58 -13.13 8.43
CA VAL A 136 -16.59 -13.86 7.15
C VAL A 136 -16.79 -12.90 5.97
N THR A 137 -17.86 -12.09 6.01
CA THR A 137 -18.17 -11.12 4.95
C THR A 137 -17.14 -9.99 4.86
N ARG A 138 -16.53 -9.62 6.00
CA ARG A 138 -15.46 -8.62 6.07
C ARG A 138 -14.19 -9.12 5.36
N VAL A 139 -13.77 -10.35 5.63
CA VAL A 139 -12.62 -10.98 4.96
C VAL A 139 -12.87 -11.16 3.46
N GLU A 140 -14.07 -11.56 3.05
CA GLU A 140 -14.44 -11.65 1.63
C GLU A 140 -14.36 -10.29 0.93
N LEU A 141 -14.89 -9.24 1.56
CA LEU A 141 -14.85 -7.88 1.03
C LEU A 141 -13.42 -7.38 0.90
N LEU A 142 -12.61 -7.53 1.97
CA LEU A 142 -11.20 -7.16 2.00
C LEU A 142 -10.42 -7.85 0.87
N HIS A 143 -10.53 -9.18 0.77
CA HIS A 143 -9.84 -9.96 -0.24
C HIS A 143 -10.28 -9.57 -1.66
N ARG A 144 -11.57 -9.31 -1.86
CA ARG A 144 -12.09 -8.86 -3.17
C ARG A 144 -11.59 -7.48 -3.57
N LEU A 145 -11.47 -6.54 -2.62
CA LEU A 145 -10.97 -5.19 -2.90
C LEU A 145 -9.47 -5.18 -3.26
N ILE A 146 -8.68 -6.10 -2.69
CA ILE A 146 -7.26 -6.23 -2.98
C ILE A 146 -7.01 -7.13 -4.20
N CYS A 147 -7.45 -8.39 -4.16
CA CYS A 147 -7.12 -9.39 -5.18
C CYS A 147 -8.08 -9.41 -6.38
N GLY A 148 -9.20 -8.67 -6.32
CA GLY A 148 -10.20 -8.61 -7.39
C GLY A 148 -11.12 -9.84 -7.49
N ARG A 149 -11.02 -10.80 -6.56
CA ARG A 149 -11.84 -12.02 -6.51
C ARG A 149 -12.22 -12.40 -5.07
N GLN A 150 -13.21 -13.26 -4.93
CA GLN A 150 -13.50 -13.88 -3.64
C GLN A 150 -12.37 -14.85 -3.23
N PRO A 151 -12.08 -14.98 -1.92
CA PRO A 151 -11.17 -15.99 -1.43
C PRO A 151 -11.75 -17.37 -1.68
N THR A 152 -10.88 -18.35 -1.94
CA THR A 152 -11.27 -19.76 -1.94
C THR A 152 -11.63 -20.21 -0.51
N PRO A 153 -12.35 -21.33 -0.32
CA PRO A 153 -12.68 -21.83 1.01
C PRO A 153 -11.45 -22.13 1.90
N GLU A 154 -10.30 -22.43 1.30
CA GLU A 154 -9.04 -22.61 2.03
C GLU A 154 -8.43 -21.29 2.47
N GLU A 155 -8.32 -20.31 1.56
CA GLU A 155 -7.84 -18.97 1.87
C GLU A 155 -8.73 -18.28 2.91
N GLN A 156 -10.04 -18.42 2.80
CA GLN A 156 -10.97 -17.83 3.77
C GLN A 156 -10.76 -18.41 5.18
N ARG A 157 -10.58 -19.73 5.31
CA ARG A 157 -10.27 -20.36 6.60
C ARG A 157 -8.95 -19.86 7.16
N LEU A 158 -7.91 -19.74 6.32
CA LEU A 158 -6.61 -19.23 6.74
C LEU A 158 -6.70 -17.77 7.23
N LEU A 159 -7.34 -16.90 6.44
CA LEU A 159 -7.49 -15.48 6.78
C LEU A 159 -8.30 -15.26 8.05
N LEU A 160 -9.35 -16.07 8.28
CA LEU A 160 -10.12 -16.03 9.52
C LEU A 160 -9.29 -16.50 10.72
N GLY A 161 -8.51 -17.58 10.57
CA GLY A 161 -7.59 -18.01 11.63
C GLY A 161 -6.55 -16.95 11.98
N THR A 162 -5.93 -16.34 10.96
CA THR A 162 -4.99 -15.22 11.17
C THR A 162 -5.66 -14.02 11.82
N LEU A 163 -6.92 -13.71 11.46
CA LEU A 163 -7.67 -12.64 12.12
C LEU A 163 -7.89 -12.93 13.60
N ASP A 164 -8.24 -14.16 13.96
CA ASP A 164 -8.44 -14.56 15.35
C ASP A 164 -7.15 -14.42 16.17
N ASP A 165 -6.00 -14.83 15.59
CA ASP A 165 -4.68 -14.66 16.21
C ASP A 165 -4.32 -13.18 16.40
N LEU A 166 -4.56 -12.34 15.39
CA LEU A 166 -4.33 -10.90 15.46
C LEU A 166 -5.22 -10.22 16.51
N LEU A 167 -6.50 -10.61 16.58
CA LEU A 167 -7.42 -10.13 17.61
C LEU A 167 -6.95 -10.52 19.01
N ALA A 168 -6.50 -11.76 19.20
CA ALA A 168 -5.95 -12.19 20.48
C ALA A 168 -4.68 -11.39 20.86
N GLY A 169 -3.78 -11.16 19.90
CA GLY A 169 -2.56 -10.38 20.09
C GLY A 169 -2.85 -8.93 20.50
N PHE A 170 -3.70 -8.23 19.76
CA PHE A 170 -4.04 -6.84 20.08
C PHE A 170 -4.91 -6.68 21.34
N ARG A 171 -5.64 -7.72 21.76
CA ARG A 171 -6.31 -7.74 23.07
C ARG A 171 -5.30 -7.88 24.22
N ALA A 172 -4.25 -8.67 24.02
CA ALA A 172 -3.17 -8.83 24.99
C ALA A 172 -2.28 -7.58 25.10
N GLU A 173 -2.06 -6.87 23.99
CA GLU A 173 -1.25 -5.65 23.93
C GLU A 173 -1.99 -4.50 23.21
N PRO A 174 -2.90 -3.79 23.91
CA PRO A 174 -3.67 -2.68 23.33
C PRO A 174 -2.81 -1.48 22.90
N ALA A 175 -1.62 -1.32 23.47
CA ALA A 175 -0.69 -0.24 23.13
C ALA A 175 -0.25 -0.30 21.66
N GLY A 176 0.01 -1.50 21.13
CA GLY A 176 0.39 -1.70 19.73
C GLY A 176 -0.74 -1.33 18.76
N ALA A 177 -2.01 -1.56 19.15
CA ALA A 177 -3.16 -1.13 18.36
C ALA A 177 -3.23 0.40 18.26
N ALA A 178 -2.97 1.11 19.36
CA ALA A 178 -2.94 2.57 19.38
C ALA A 178 -1.78 3.13 18.54
N GLU A 179 -0.58 2.52 18.63
CA GLU A 179 0.59 2.94 17.84
C GLU A 179 0.36 2.77 16.35
N LEU A 180 -0.19 1.63 15.91
CA LEU A 180 -0.51 1.38 14.50
C LEU A 180 -1.42 2.47 13.93
N MET A 181 -2.39 2.95 14.73
CA MET A 181 -3.32 4.01 14.33
C MET A 181 -2.66 5.40 14.21
N THR A 182 -1.40 5.57 14.57
CA THR A 182 -0.64 6.82 14.38
C THR A 182 0.16 6.87 13.09
N VAL A 183 0.25 5.76 12.35
CA VAL A 183 1.08 5.67 11.13
C VAL A 183 0.41 6.36 9.94
N GLY A 184 0.97 7.49 9.48
CA GLY A 184 0.42 8.31 8.39
C GLY A 184 -0.48 9.45 8.90
N GLU A 185 -0.95 10.30 7.99
CA GLU A 185 -1.67 11.54 8.30
C GLU A 185 -3.19 11.39 8.38
N SER A 186 -3.75 10.32 7.81
CA SER A 186 -5.19 10.11 7.81
C SER A 186 -5.69 9.78 9.22
N ALA A 187 -6.71 10.53 9.63
CA ALA A 187 -7.45 10.26 10.85
C ALA A 187 -8.22 8.95 10.71
N TYR A 188 -8.25 8.14 11.75
CA TYR A 188 -9.12 6.97 11.82
C TYR A 188 -10.43 7.28 12.55
N ASP A 189 -11.42 6.42 12.33
CA ASP A 189 -12.72 6.52 13.00
C ASP A 189 -12.65 6.02 14.44
N LYS A 190 -12.82 6.96 15.38
CA LYS A 190 -12.78 6.67 16.81
C LYS A 190 -14.05 5.99 17.33
N SER A 191 -15.11 5.87 16.52
CA SER A 191 -16.30 5.11 16.94
C SER A 191 -16.14 3.59 16.76
N LEU A 192 -15.12 3.15 16.02
CA LEU A 192 -14.83 1.74 15.82
C LEU A 192 -14.02 1.18 16.99
N ASP A 193 -14.18 -0.12 17.25
CA ASP A 193 -13.33 -0.81 18.22
C ASP A 193 -11.87 -0.80 17.74
N LEU A 194 -10.98 -0.29 18.59
CA LEU A 194 -9.57 -0.07 18.25
C LEU A 194 -8.85 -1.39 17.96
N THR A 195 -9.20 -2.46 18.69
CA THR A 195 -8.59 -3.77 18.54
C THR A 195 -9.04 -4.44 17.25
N GLU A 196 -10.33 -4.40 16.93
CA GLU A 196 -10.84 -4.87 15.64
C GLU A 196 -10.21 -4.10 14.48
N LEU A 197 -10.12 -2.77 14.60
CA LEU A 197 -9.54 -1.94 13.56
C LEU A 197 -8.06 -2.26 13.31
N ALA A 198 -7.26 -2.42 14.37
CA ALA A 198 -5.86 -2.81 14.26
C ALA A 198 -5.69 -4.22 13.67
N ALA A 199 -6.49 -5.19 14.10
CA ALA A 199 -6.44 -6.56 13.58
C ALA A 199 -6.76 -6.62 12.08
N PHE A 200 -7.83 -5.95 11.64
CA PHE A 200 -8.16 -5.87 10.21
C PHE A 200 -7.14 -5.06 9.41
N ALA A 201 -6.52 -4.03 9.98
CA ALA A 201 -5.46 -3.28 9.32
C ALA A 201 -4.22 -4.15 9.10
N SER A 202 -3.80 -4.93 10.10
CA SER A 202 -2.70 -5.89 9.96
C SER A 202 -3.02 -7.00 8.97
N LEU A 203 -4.25 -7.52 8.98
CA LEU A 203 -4.69 -8.51 7.99
C LEU A 203 -4.67 -7.94 6.56
N ALA A 204 -5.19 -6.72 6.37
CA ALA A 204 -5.15 -6.02 5.08
C ALA A 204 -3.72 -5.84 4.59
N ASN A 205 -2.80 -5.42 5.47
CA ASN A 205 -1.39 -5.26 5.12
C ASN A 205 -0.75 -6.59 4.71
N ALA A 206 -1.02 -7.68 5.44
CA ALA A 206 -0.54 -9.01 5.10
C ALA A 206 -1.04 -9.46 3.70
N VAL A 207 -2.30 -9.17 3.36
CA VAL A 207 -2.86 -9.47 2.04
C VAL A 207 -2.23 -8.59 0.95
N PHE A 208 -1.99 -7.30 1.20
CA PHE A 208 -1.27 -6.43 0.26
C PHE A 208 0.16 -6.90 -0.03
N CYS A 209 0.80 -7.58 0.92
CA CYS A 209 2.14 -8.16 0.75
C CYS A 209 2.16 -9.45 -0.07
N THR A 210 1.01 -10.01 -0.46
CA THR A 210 0.95 -11.22 -1.29
C THR A 210 1.33 -10.95 -2.75
N ASP A 211 1.89 -11.95 -3.43
CA ASP A 211 2.20 -11.87 -4.87
C ASP A 211 0.96 -11.58 -5.72
N GLU A 212 -0.21 -12.05 -5.27
CA GLU A 212 -1.49 -11.84 -5.96
C GLU A 212 -1.93 -10.37 -5.92
N ALA A 213 -1.76 -9.69 -4.77
CA ALA A 213 -2.13 -8.29 -4.62
C ALA A 213 -1.32 -7.34 -5.53
N ILE A 214 -0.07 -7.71 -5.85
CA ILE A 214 0.83 -6.89 -6.67
C ILE A 214 0.89 -7.34 -8.14
N THR A 215 -0.01 -8.24 -8.57
CA THR A 215 0.01 -8.84 -9.90
C THR A 215 -1.30 -8.61 -10.62
N ARG A 216 -1.24 -8.37 -11.94
CA ARG A 216 -2.45 -8.30 -12.76
C ARG A 216 -3.02 -9.71 -12.95
N ASN A 217 -4.21 -9.94 -12.39
CA ASN A 217 -5.00 -11.15 -12.56
C ASN A 217 -5.74 -11.18 -13.91
#